data_AF-A0A1H5NNQ3-F1
#
_entry.id   AF-A0A1H5NNQ3-F1
#
_cell.length_a   1.000
_cell.length_b   1.000
_cell.length_c   1.000
_cell.angle_alpha   90.00
_cell.angle_beta   90.00
_cell.angle_gamma   90.00
#
_symmetry.space_group_name_H-M   'P 1'
#
loop_
_entity.id
_entity.type
_entity.pdbx_description
1 polymer ?
#
loop_
_entity_poly.entity_id
_entity_poly.type
_entity_poly.pdbx_seq_one_letter_code
_entity_poly.pdbx_strand_id
1 'polypeptide(L)'
;MKLNDVIKDCIRLKLNGCATDTAIQCFGGNILEEKRPVLAIEVSTKEILLWMMQEATNVHIYISAGVFHMNALYEPNERFPAARIYFMKTENLLLVGKIGAYIEQYGIKLGPVNDASFSKLIDDAGYAQRYEAWHERWKADARSFDGLLGGRRENTAVDQGIWLSSDGRCLVCGVKTDRMATSTVWGESGMMVGLQLCLMHQAESQKQSTLLDYLAKHLGGTAMFSSTRPRTAEEALEQTCETLKVKLECTVMKVEDQTVTARRPSGITVVVRQHSPSNYAYNILSPEGRQLSRVDSANHHKVPYGPDHVHSDLRKSKKNVVEASFTYGDVGLDVKLLLKLIQEAESKFSSNQGATV
;
A
#
# COMPACT_ATOMS: atom_id res chain seq x y z
N MET A 1 -4.02 1.80 8.72
CA MET A 1 -2.87 1.13 9.37
C MET A 1 -2.31 2.03 10.46
N LYS A 2 -2.02 1.54 11.68
CA LYS A 2 -1.44 2.32 12.77
C LYS A 2 0.01 1.89 13.03
N LEU A 3 0.94 2.83 13.21
CA LEU A 3 2.35 2.53 13.49
C LEU A 3 2.56 1.67 14.76
N ASN A 4 1.65 1.76 15.72
CA ASN A 4 1.68 0.90 16.91
C ASN A 4 1.51 -0.60 16.59
N ASP A 5 0.84 -0.95 15.50
CA ASP A 5 0.71 -2.35 15.08
C ASP A 5 2.05 -2.86 14.52
N VAL A 6 2.84 -1.98 13.89
CA VAL A 6 4.23 -2.25 13.47
C VAL A 6 5.12 -2.60 14.65
N ILE A 7 5.08 -1.77 15.70
CA ILE A 7 5.90 -1.97 16.89
C ILE A 7 5.59 -3.31 17.56
N LYS A 8 4.30 -3.63 17.76
CA LYS A 8 3.88 -4.90 18.37
C LYS A 8 4.38 -6.11 17.60
N ASP A 9 4.39 -6.02 16.27
CA ASP A 9 4.86 -7.10 15.42
C ASP A 9 6.37 -7.28 15.45
N CYS A 10 7.12 -6.19 15.41
CA CYS A 10 8.58 -6.24 15.57
C CYS A 10 8.96 -6.90 16.91
N ILE A 11 8.25 -6.56 17.99
CA ILE A 11 8.45 -7.18 19.31
C ILE A 11 8.11 -8.66 19.32
N ARG A 12 6.99 -9.09 18.71
CA ARG A 12 6.64 -10.53 18.62
C ARG A 12 7.72 -11.30 17.87
N LEU A 13 8.36 -10.67 16.90
CA LEU A 13 9.45 -11.25 16.11
C LEU A 13 10.82 -11.07 16.77
N LYS A 14 10.86 -10.58 18.01
CA LYS A 14 12.06 -10.38 18.82
C LYS A 14 13.08 -9.47 18.15
N LEU A 15 12.62 -8.53 17.32
CA LEU A 15 13.46 -7.49 16.71
C LEU A 15 13.78 -6.42 17.75
N ASN A 16 15.04 -6.04 17.89
CA ASN A 16 15.46 -5.00 18.83
C ASN A 16 14.91 -3.60 18.46
N GLY A 17 15.17 -2.60 19.32
CA GLY A 17 14.71 -1.23 19.11
C GLY A 17 15.15 -0.62 17.78
N CYS A 18 16.42 -0.81 17.39
CA CYS A 18 16.96 -0.31 16.12
C CYS A 18 16.28 -0.93 14.88
N ALA A 19 16.05 -2.24 14.88
CA ALA A 19 15.34 -2.93 13.79
C ALA A 19 13.87 -2.51 13.73
N THR A 20 13.23 -2.32 14.89
CA THR A 20 11.87 -1.79 14.99
C THR A 20 11.79 -0.37 14.42
N ASP A 21 12.73 0.50 14.77
CA ASP A 21 12.79 1.86 14.24
C ASP A 21 13.03 1.88 12.72
N THR A 22 13.87 0.98 12.22
CA THR A 22 14.07 0.80 10.77
C THR A 22 12.76 0.46 10.06
N ALA A 23 11.96 -0.45 10.62
CA ALA A 23 10.63 -0.75 10.07
C ALA A 23 9.72 0.49 10.12
N ILE A 24 9.71 1.23 11.22
CA ILE A 24 8.94 2.48 11.35
C ILE A 24 9.35 3.53 10.31
N GLN A 25 10.64 3.68 10.01
CA GLN A 25 11.09 4.59 8.95
C GLN A 25 10.51 4.23 7.57
N CYS A 26 10.37 2.94 7.27
CA CYS A 26 9.80 2.48 6.01
C CYS A 26 8.33 2.86 5.86
N PHE A 27 7.54 2.76 6.92
CA PHE A 27 6.12 3.11 6.93
C PHE A 27 5.88 4.61 7.15
N GLY A 28 6.68 5.24 8.01
CA GLY A 28 6.50 6.60 8.51
C GLY A 28 6.63 7.66 7.42
N GLY A 29 7.31 7.36 6.31
CA GLY A 29 7.44 8.29 5.19
C GLY A 29 6.10 8.70 4.59
N ASN A 30 5.07 7.86 4.70
CA ASN A 30 3.73 8.12 4.17
C ASN A 30 2.92 9.15 5.00
N ILE A 31 3.39 9.50 6.21
CA ILE A 31 2.67 10.39 7.14
C ILE A 31 3.52 11.57 7.60
N LEU A 32 4.71 11.73 7.02
CA LEU A 32 5.64 12.78 7.40
C LEU A 32 5.21 14.12 6.78
N GLU A 33 5.35 15.20 7.54
CA GLU A 33 4.93 16.55 7.13
C GLU A 33 6.10 17.55 7.27
N GLU A 34 6.20 18.49 6.33
CA GLU A 34 7.27 19.51 6.26
C GLU A 34 7.42 20.36 7.54
N LYS A 35 6.33 20.53 8.30
CA LYS A 35 6.30 21.35 9.52
C LYS A 35 6.38 20.53 10.82
N ARG A 36 6.53 19.20 10.73
CA ARG A 36 6.59 18.32 11.90
C ARG A 36 7.96 17.64 12.00
N PRO A 37 8.90 18.21 12.79
CA PRO A 37 10.26 17.68 12.92
C PRO A 37 10.35 16.35 13.68
N VAL A 38 9.22 15.86 14.20
CA VAL A 38 9.13 14.67 15.03
C VAL A 38 8.01 13.77 14.52
N LEU A 39 8.34 12.50 14.31
CA LEU A 39 7.40 11.41 14.28
C LEU A 39 7.23 10.85 15.71
N ALA A 40 6.17 11.30 16.39
CA ALA A 40 5.90 10.91 17.77
C ALA A 40 4.92 9.72 17.80
N ILE A 41 5.30 8.65 18.50
CA ILE A 41 4.54 7.41 18.60
C ILE A 41 4.34 7.05 20.08
N GLU A 42 3.10 7.18 20.54
CA GLU A 42 2.74 6.80 21.90
C GLU A 42 2.65 5.28 22.01
N VAL A 43 3.46 4.68 22.89
CA VAL A 43 3.49 3.23 23.11
C VAL A 43 2.61 2.84 24.30
N SER A 44 2.02 1.65 24.22
CA SER A 44 0.96 1.25 25.15
C SER A 44 1.44 0.74 26.51
N THR A 45 2.70 0.33 26.64
CA THR A 45 3.21 -0.26 27.89
C THR A 45 4.67 0.13 28.17
N LYS A 46 5.06 0.06 29.45
CA LYS A 46 6.43 0.36 29.90
C LYS A 46 7.46 -0.65 29.40
N GLU A 47 7.05 -1.88 29.14
CA GLU A 47 7.87 -2.94 28.56
C GLU A 47 8.23 -2.59 27.11
N ILE A 48 7.26 -2.09 26.32
CA ILE A 48 7.51 -1.61 24.96
C ILE A 48 8.42 -0.38 24.99
N LEU A 49 8.17 0.55 25.92
CA LEU A 49 9.02 1.74 26.04
C LEU A 49 10.47 1.35 26.37
N LEU A 50 10.68 0.47 27.37
CA LEU A 50 11.98 -0.07 27.73
C LEU A 50 12.66 -0.74 26.53
N TRP A 51 11.93 -1.56 25.77
CA TRP A 51 12.44 -2.21 24.55
C TRP A 51 13.00 -1.19 23.55
N MET A 52 12.28 -0.10 23.32
CA MET A 52 12.74 0.97 22.43
C MET A 52 13.90 1.77 23.02
N MET A 53 13.98 1.94 24.35
CA MET A 53 15.04 2.69 25.02
C MET A 53 16.41 2.01 24.97
N GLN A 54 16.48 0.68 24.85
CA GLN A 54 17.75 -0.07 24.85
C GLN A 54 18.70 0.31 23.71
N GLU A 55 18.16 0.75 22.58
CA GLU A 55 18.91 1.10 21.36
C GLU A 55 18.62 2.55 20.90
N ALA A 56 17.96 3.34 21.76
CA ALA A 56 17.66 4.73 21.45
C ALA A 56 18.93 5.58 21.51
N THR A 57 19.03 6.57 20.62
CA THR A 57 20.14 7.53 20.63
C THR A 57 20.14 8.38 21.90
N ASN A 58 18.94 8.70 22.40
CA ASN A 58 18.78 9.42 23.65
C ASN A 58 17.52 8.95 24.41
N VAL A 59 17.60 8.92 25.73
CA VAL A 59 16.50 8.58 26.63
C VAL A 59 16.35 9.68 27.67
N HIS A 60 15.14 10.21 27.82
CA HIS A 60 14.91 11.37 28.69
C HIS A 60 13.45 11.48 29.15
N ILE A 61 13.22 12.38 30.11
CA ILE A 61 11.90 12.89 30.44
C ILE A 61 11.79 14.32 29.93
N TYR A 62 10.84 14.56 29.02
CA TYR A 62 10.46 15.91 28.60
C TYR A 62 9.21 16.32 29.38
N ILE A 63 9.20 17.55 29.92
CA ILE A 63 8.09 18.06 30.72
C ILE A 63 7.50 19.27 30.02
N SER A 64 6.23 19.18 29.62
CA SER A 64 5.52 20.27 28.96
C SER A 64 4.14 20.42 29.55
N ALA A 65 3.80 21.63 30.00
CA ALA A 65 2.49 21.97 30.56
C ALA A 65 1.98 20.98 31.65
N GLY A 66 2.88 20.49 32.51
CA GLY A 66 2.54 19.54 33.58
C GLY A 66 2.42 18.08 33.14
N VAL A 67 2.63 17.77 31.86
CA VAL A 67 2.67 16.42 31.32
C VAL A 67 4.13 15.94 31.25
N PHE A 68 4.40 14.77 31.80
CA PHE A 68 5.69 14.10 31.74
C PHE A 68 5.71 13.11 30.58
N HIS A 69 6.63 13.29 29.64
CA HIS A 69 6.86 12.42 28.50
C HIS A 69 8.15 11.63 28.71
N MET A 70 8.05 10.33 28.92
CA MET A 70 9.20 9.43 29.01
C MET A 70 9.51 8.92 27.61
N ASN A 71 10.67 9.31 27.07
CA ASN A 71 10.99 9.24 25.66
C ASN A 71 12.15 8.29 25.38
N ALA A 72 12.00 7.46 24.34
CA ALA A 72 13.07 6.87 23.58
C ALA A 72 13.19 7.64 22.26
N LEU A 73 14.27 8.40 22.09
CA LEU A 73 14.53 9.24 20.91
C LEU A 73 15.57 8.57 20.01
N TYR A 74 15.22 8.46 18.73
CA TYR A 74 16.11 8.09 17.65
C TYR A 74 16.40 9.35 16.83
N GLU A 75 17.67 9.63 16.56
CA GLU A 75 18.14 10.84 15.86
C GLU A 75 17.92 10.80 14.34
N PRO A 76 17.62 11.95 13.68
CA PRO A 76 17.47 12.02 12.22
C PRO A 76 18.63 11.35 11.49
N ASN A 77 18.34 10.76 10.33
CA ASN A 77 19.37 10.13 9.51
C ASN A 77 19.06 10.35 8.01
N GLU A 78 19.97 9.92 7.14
CA GLU A 78 19.84 10.13 5.70
C GLU A 78 18.57 9.51 5.08
N ARG A 79 18.06 8.43 5.69
CA ARG A 79 16.86 7.70 5.24
C ARG A 79 15.56 8.29 5.77
N PHE A 80 15.60 8.98 6.92
CA PHE A 80 14.42 9.52 7.58
C PHE A 80 14.73 10.84 8.31
N PRO A 81 14.17 11.98 7.84
CA PRO A 81 14.67 13.31 8.18
C PRO A 81 14.15 13.87 9.51
N ALA A 82 13.06 13.32 10.04
CA ALA A 82 12.49 13.71 11.33
C ALA A 82 13.04 12.84 12.47
N ALA A 83 13.08 13.37 13.69
CA ALA A 83 13.31 12.58 14.90
C ALA A 83 12.17 11.58 15.10
N ARG A 84 12.45 10.36 15.59
CA ARG A 84 11.40 9.40 15.97
C ARG A 84 11.41 9.28 17.48
N ILE A 85 10.25 9.52 18.09
CA ILE A 85 10.10 9.50 19.54
C ILE A 85 9.04 8.47 19.90
N TYR A 86 9.46 7.42 20.59
CA TYR A 86 8.57 6.44 21.20
C TYR A 86 8.39 6.82 22.65
N PHE A 87 7.15 7.06 23.07
CA PHE A 87 6.92 7.65 24.38
C PHE A 87 5.72 7.09 25.12
N MET A 88 5.78 7.21 26.45
CA MET A 88 4.61 7.19 27.31
C MET A 88 4.47 8.56 27.96
N LYS A 89 3.23 9.02 28.16
CA LYS A 89 2.97 10.29 28.85
C LYS A 89 2.04 10.11 30.05
N THR A 90 2.21 10.94 31.06
CA THR A 90 1.29 11.02 32.20
C THR A 90 1.44 12.36 32.91
N GLU A 91 0.38 12.85 33.54
CA GLU A 91 0.41 13.99 34.47
C GLU A 91 0.69 13.53 35.91
N ASN A 92 0.66 12.22 36.17
CA ASN A 92 0.76 11.66 37.51
C ASN A 92 2.23 11.38 37.88
N LEU A 93 2.78 12.20 38.75
CA LEU A 93 4.17 12.08 39.24
C LEU A 93 4.47 10.72 39.90
N LEU A 94 3.49 10.09 40.57
CA LEU A 94 3.67 8.76 41.15
C LEU A 94 3.84 7.69 40.05
N LEU A 95 3.11 7.81 38.94
CA LEU A 95 3.30 6.92 37.79
C LEU A 95 4.65 7.14 37.13
N VAL A 96 5.11 8.39 37.01
CA VAL A 96 6.47 8.70 36.54
C VAL A 96 7.52 8.00 37.41
N GLY A 97 7.41 8.10 38.73
CA GLY A 97 8.31 7.42 39.66
C GLY A 97 8.29 5.90 39.50
N LYS A 98 7.10 5.30 39.34
CA LYS A 98 6.96 3.84 39.12
C LYS A 98 7.59 3.38 37.80
N ILE A 99 7.35 4.12 36.72
CA ILE A 99 7.90 3.79 35.39
C ILE A 99 9.42 4.01 35.40
N GLY A 100 9.88 5.13 35.95
CA GLY A 100 11.31 5.44 36.10
C GLY A 100 12.05 4.39 36.91
N ALA A 101 11.52 3.98 38.07
CA ALA A 101 12.12 2.92 38.89
C ALA A 101 12.16 1.57 38.15
N TYR A 102 11.12 1.23 37.39
CA TYR A 102 11.12 0.03 36.55
C TYR A 102 12.21 0.10 35.48
N ILE A 103 12.37 1.22 34.78
CA ILE A 103 13.37 1.41 33.72
C ILE A 103 14.80 1.42 34.28
N GLU A 104 15.01 2.04 35.46
CA GLU A 104 16.31 2.11 36.12
C GLU A 104 16.83 0.73 36.58
N GLN A 105 15.94 -0.22 36.90
CA GLN A 105 16.31 -1.62 37.16
C GLN A 105 17.02 -2.29 35.98
N TYR A 106 16.84 -1.77 34.76
CA TYR A 106 17.50 -2.23 33.53
C TYR A 106 18.68 -1.33 33.13
N GLY A 107 19.17 -0.47 34.04
CA GLY A 107 20.35 0.34 33.84
C GLY A 107 20.13 1.64 33.05
N ILE A 108 18.88 1.99 32.77
CA ILE A 108 18.54 3.20 31.99
C ILE A 108 18.09 4.32 32.93
N LYS A 109 18.78 5.47 32.87
CA LYS A 109 18.45 6.65 33.69
C LYS A 109 17.77 7.71 32.83
N LEU A 110 16.61 8.17 33.29
CA LEU A 110 15.84 9.21 32.61
C LEU A 110 16.12 10.58 33.21
N GLY A 111 16.96 11.36 32.53
CA GLY A 111 17.23 12.76 32.89
C GLY A 111 16.13 13.70 32.38
N PRO A 112 15.80 14.78 33.13
CA PRO A 112 14.88 15.80 32.64
C PRO A 112 15.54 16.64 31.52
N VAL A 113 14.75 16.98 30.50
CA VAL A 113 15.15 17.81 29.37
C VAL A 113 14.17 18.97 29.25
N ASN A 114 14.70 20.20 29.13
CA ASN A 114 13.91 21.42 28.90
C ASN A 114 13.70 21.69 27.40
N ASP A 115 12.83 22.63 27.06
CA ASP A 115 12.46 22.95 25.68
C ASP A 115 13.67 23.26 24.78
N ALA A 116 14.61 24.05 25.27
CA ALA A 116 15.81 24.42 24.49
C ALA A 116 16.71 23.22 24.21
N SER A 117 16.83 22.29 25.16
CA SER A 117 17.60 21.06 24.98
C SER A 117 16.84 20.06 24.10
N PHE A 118 15.52 20.00 24.24
CA PHE A 118 14.65 19.16 23.42
C PHE A 118 14.68 19.58 21.94
N SER A 119 14.54 20.88 21.66
CA SER A 119 14.68 21.47 20.31
C SER A 119 16.02 21.09 19.67
N LYS A 120 17.13 21.15 20.42
CA LYS A 120 18.44 20.68 19.94
C LYS A 120 18.50 19.18 19.66
N LEU A 121 17.89 18.34 20.51
CA LEU A 121 17.88 16.89 20.34
C LEU A 121 17.12 16.45 19.07
N ILE A 122 16.02 17.13 18.75
CA ILE A 122 15.25 16.82 17.54
C ILE A 122 15.78 17.54 16.28
N ASP A 123 16.68 18.50 16.48
CA ASP A 123 17.22 19.40 15.46
C ASP A 123 16.11 19.98 14.56
N ASP A 124 15.18 20.69 15.19
CA ASP A 124 14.03 21.31 14.52
C ASP A 124 14.43 22.42 13.54
N ALA A 125 15.50 23.17 13.86
CA ALA A 125 16.04 24.21 13.00
C ALA A 125 16.54 23.65 11.64
N GLY A 126 17.19 22.49 11.64
CA GLY A 126 17.66 21.82 10.41
C GLY A 126 16.61 21.00 9.67
N TYR A 127 15.41 20.82 10.25
CA TYR A 127 14.43 19.85 9.75
C TYR A 127 13.92 20.17 8.34
N ALA A 128 13.56 21.42 8.06
CA ALA A 128 12.98 21.80 6.77
C ALA A 128 13.91 21.44 5.60
N GLN A 129 15.21 21.71 5.73
CA GLN A 129 16.21 21.37 4.72
C GLN A 129 16.37 19.85 4.54
N ARG A 130 16.41 19.09 5.65
CA ARG A 130 16.47 17.62 5.59
C ARG A 130 15.23 17.04 4.94
N TYR A 131 14.05 17.57 5.30
CA TYR A 131 12.77 17.15 4.75
C TYR A 131 12.72 17.39 3.25
N GLU A 132 13.08 18.58 2.78
CA GLU A 132 13.10 18.90 1.34
C GLU A 132 14.00 17.94 0.57
N ALA A 133 15.25 17.77 1.02
CA ALA A 133 16.21 16.88 0.37
C ALA A 133 15.74 15.41 0.36
N TRP A 134 15.16 14.94 1.47
CA TRP A 134 14.60 13.59 1.57
C TRP A 134 13.36 13.42 0.68
N HIS A 135 12.46 14.40 0.68
CA HIS A 135 11.17 14.33 -0.01
C HIS A 135 11.34 14.32 -1.53
N GLU A 136 12.31 15.06 -2.06
CA GLU A 136 12.67 15.00 -3.49
C GLU A 136 13.16 13.61 -3.90
N ARG A 137 14.02 12.97 -3.08
CA ARG A 137 14.46 11.57 -3.32
C ARG A 137 13.29 10.60 -3.21
N TRP A 138 12.50 10.73 -2.15
CA TRP A 138 11.33 9.89 -1.90
C TRP A 138 10.33 9.94 -3.07
N LYS A 139 10.04 11.14 -3.59
CA LYS A 139 9.18 11.34 -4.78
C LYS A 139 9.79 10.75 -6.04
N ALA A 140 11.10 10.87 -6.24
CA ALA A 140 11.77 10.26 -7.37
C ALA A 140 11.63 8.73 -7.35
N ASP A 141 11.82 8.12 -6.18
CA ASP A 141 11.68 6.69 -5.97
C ASP A 141 10.23 6.19 -6.10
N ALA A 142 9.28 6.97 -5.58
CA ALA A 142 7.85 6.63 -5.59
C ALA A 142 7.17 6.88 -6.94
N ARG A 143 7.81 7.59 -7.89
CA ARG A 143 7.18 8.04 -9.16
C ARG A 143 6.47 6.92 -9.92
N SER A 144 7.12 5.76 -10.05
CA SER A 144 6.55 4.60 -10.75
C SER A 144 5.33 4.05 -10.00
N PHE A 145 5.40 4.02 -8.67
CA PHE A 145 4.30 3.60 -7.80
C PHE A 145 3.14 4.58 -7.88
N ASP A 146 3.39 5.88 -7.82
CA ASP A 146 2.35 6.92 -7.84
C ASP A 146 1.57 6.90 -9.16
N GLY A 147 2.23 6.73 -10.30
CA GLY A 147 1.52 6.62 -11.58
C GLY A 147 0.71 5.33 -11.70
N LEU A 148 1.22 4.19 -11.18
CA LEU A 148 0.47 2.94 -11.11
C LEU A 148 -0.74 3.06 -10.17
N LEU A 149 -0.56 3.65 -9.00
CA LEU A 149 -1.61 3.90 -8.01
C LEU A 149 -2.67 4.86 -8.56
N GLY A 150 -2.26 5.92 -9.26
CA GLY A 150 -3.15 6.88 -9.92
C GLY A 150 -4.06 6.18 -10.92
N GLY A 151 -3.49 5.43 -11.86
CA GLY A 151 -4.29 4.67 -12.83
C GLY A 151 -5.17 3.60 -12.17
N ARG A 152 -4.71 2.97 -11.08
CA ARG A 152 -5.53 2.02 -10.30
C ARG A 152 -6.69 2.68 -9.58
N ARG A 153 -6.52 3.89 -9.03
CA ARG A 153 -7.61 4.64 -8.39
C ARG A 153 -8.73 4.96 -9.38
N GLU A 154 -8.36 5.27 -10.61
CA GLU A 154 -9.29 5.58 -11.70
C GLU A 154 -10.02 4.34 -12.22
N ASN A 155 -9.33 3.21 -12.33
CA ASN A 155 -9.83 2.03 -13.05
C ASN A 155 -10.28 0.85 -12.16
N THR A 156 -9.91 0.85 -10.88
CA THR A 156 -10.11 -0.30 -9.96
C THR A 156 -10.69 0.12 -8.61
N ALA A 157 -11.03 -0.83 -7.74
CA ALA A 157 -11.54 -0.62 -6.39
C ALA A 157 -10.48 -0.12 -5.39
N VAL A 158 -9.23 0.08 -5.83
CA VAL A 158 -8.19 0.71 -5.02
C VAL A 158 -8.50 2.18 -4.78
N ASP A 159 -8.35 2.62 -3.53
CA ASP A 159 -8.47 4.02 -3.12
C ASP A 159 -7.25 4.50 -2.32
N GLN A 160 -6.50 3.58 -1.72
CA GLN A 160 -5.35 3.87 -0.87
C GLN A 160 -4.07 3.22 -1.38
N GLY A 161 -2.95 3.86 -1.07
CA GLY A 161 -1.61 3.39 -1.41
C GLY A 161 -0.63 3.67 -0.27
N ILE A 162 0.28 2.73 -0.04
CA ILE A 162 1.39 2.87 0.90
C ILE A 162 2.67 2.56 0.15
N TRP A 163 3.63 3.48 0.20
CA TRP A 163 4.98 3.28 -0.31
C TRP A 163 5.93 2.97 0.84
N LEU A 164 6.49 1.77 0.86
CA LEU A 164 7.53 1.37 1.79
C LEU A 164 8.87 1.81 1.23
N SER A 165 9.28 3.02 1.59
CA SER A 165 10.49 3.63 1.05
C SER A 165 11.75 2.99 1.62
N SER A 166 12.74 2.78 0.76
CA SER A 166 14.08 2.31 1.10
C SER A 166 15.17 3.13 0.40
N ASP A 167 14.86 4.37 0.00
CA ASP A 167 15.83 5.33 -0.56
C ASP A 167 16.64 4.73 -1.74
N GLY A 168 15.93 4.26 -2.76
CA GLY A 168 16.51 3.67 -3.97
C GLY A 168 17.20 2.33 -3.76
N ARG A 169 16.91 1.62 -2.68
CA ARG A 169 17.57 0.35 -2.31
C ARG A 169 16.56 -0.75 -2.08
N CYS A 170 17.02 -1.99 -2.15
CA CYS A 170 16.23 -3.15 -1.80
C CYS A 170 15.89 -3.12 -0.31
N LEU A 171 14.61 -3.24 0.00
CA LEU A 171 14.11 -3.21 1.36
C LEU A 171 14.65 -4.38 2.23
N VAL A 172 15.11 -5.47 1.62
CA VAL A 172 15.65 -6.65 2.32
C VAL A 172 17.17 -6.57 2.56
N CYS A 173 17.97 -6.16 1.56
CA CYS A 173 19.44 -6.20 1.68
C CYS A 173 20.16 -4.85 1.50
N GLY A 174 19.44 -3.76 1.20
CA GLY A 174 20.02 -2.42 1.04
C GLY A 174 20.84 -2.21 -0.24
N VAL A 175 20.88 -3.18 -1.16
CA VAL A 175 21.51 -3.03 -2.49
C VAL A 175 20.68 -2.08 -3.35
N LYS A 176 21.32 -1.17 -4.07
CA LYS A 176 20.65 -0.20 -4.96
C LYS A 176 19.74 -0.91 -5.98
N THR A 177 18.52 -0.41 -6.16
CA THR A 177 17.55 -0.94 -7.11
C THR A 177 16.54 0.13 -7.49
N ASP A 178 16.09 0.11 -8.74
CA ASP A 178 14.98 0.90 -9.28
C ASP A 178 13.72 0.04 -9.49
N ARG A 179 13.80 -1.26 -9.17
CA ARG A 179 12.70 -2.21 -9.35
C ARG A 179 11.68 -2.06 -8.25
N MET A 180 10.42 -1.97 -8.67
CA MET A 180 9.25 -1.92 -7.81
C MET A 180 8.55 -3.27 -7.75
N ALA A 181 8.14 -3.67 -6.56
CA ALA A 181 7.20 -4.76 -6.33
C ALA A 181 5.95 -4.20 -5.64
N THR A 182 4.80 -4.76 -5.96
CA THR A 182 3.52 -4.27 -5.44
C THR A 182 2.62 -5.42 -5.03
N SER A 183 1.88 -5.25 -3.95
CA SER A 183 0.78 -6.13 -3.54
C SER A 183 -0.47 -5.31 -3.29
N THR A 184 -1.64 -5.94 -3.38
CA THR A 184 -2.91 -5.28 -3.06
C THR A 184 -3.67 -6.13 -2.06
N VAL A 185 -4.09 -5.50 -0.96
CA VAL A 185 -5.00 -6.10 0.01
C VAL A 185 -6.37 -5.50 -0.25
N TRP A 186 -7.39 -6.35 -0.25
CA TRP A 186 -8.75 -5.92 -0.56
C TRP A 186 -9.75 -6.58 0.40
N GLY A 187 -10.57 -5.71 0.99
CA GLY A 187 -11.74 -6.06 1.81
C GLY A 187 -12.89 -5.15 1.39
N GLU A 188 -13.33 -4.24 2.27
CA GLU A 188 -14.30 -3.19 1.90
C GLU A 188 -13.71 -2.15 0.93
N SER A 189 -12.44 -1.80 1.11
CA SER A 189 -11.67 -0.96 0.17
C SER A 189 -10.34 -1.60 -0.21
N GLY A 190 -9.78 -1.20 -1.36
CA GLY A 190 -8.52 -1.72 -1.87
C GLY A 190 -7.34 -0.84 -1.47
N MET A 191 -6.34 -1.45 -0.81
CA MET A 191 -5.09 -0.78 -0.44
C MET A 191 -3.92 -1.43 -1.18
N MET A 192 -3.19 -0.62 -1.94
CA MET A 192 -1.99 -1.05 -2.64
C MET A 192 -0.74 -0.76 -1.80
N VAL A 193 0.16 -1.72 -1.69
CA VAL A 193 1.45 -1.58 -1.01
C VAL A 193 2.55 -1.71 -2.06
N GLY A 194 3.37 -0.68 -2.21
CA GLY A 194 4.53 -0.66 -3.09
C GLY A 194 5.83 -0.64 -2.31
N LEU A 195 6.87 -1.26 -2.86
CA LEU A 195 8.21 -1.26 -2.28
C LEU A 195 9.30 -1.55 -3.32
N GLN A 196 10.56 -1.46 -2.90
CA GLN A 196 11.72 -1.76 -3.75
C GLN A 196 12.37 -3.09 -3.39
N LEU A 197 12.55 -3.97 -4.38
CA LEU A 197 13.32 -5.22 -4.25
C LEU A 197 14.41 -5.27 -5.32
N CYS A 198 15.58 -5.82 -4.99
CA CYS A 198 16.54 -6.19 -6.03
C CYS A 198 16.04 -7.43 -6.79
N LEU A 199 16.65 -7.74 -7.94
CA LEU A 199 16.25 -8.87 -8.78
C LEU A 199 16.20 -10.21 -8.00
N MET A 200 17.15 -10.45 -7.11
CA MET A 200 17.22 -11.67 -6.31
C MET A 200 16.02 -11.78 -5.36
N HIS A 201 15.78 -10.75 -4.55
CA HIS A 201 14.67 -10.75 -3.59
C HIS A 201 13.30 -10.67 -4.29
N GLN A 202 13.21 -10.06 -5.47
CA GLN A 202 12.02 -10.14 -6.32
C GLN A 202 11.72 -11.60 -6.68
N ALA A 203 12.72 -12.35 -7.16
CA ALA A 203 12.57 -13.76 -7.51
C ALA A 203 12.27 -14.66 -6.31
N GLU A 204 12.82 -14.36 -5.13
CA GLU A 204 12.49 -15.06 -3.89
C GLU A 204 11.06 -14.79 -3.43
N SER A 205 10.60 -13.55 -3.53
CA SER A 205 9.24 -13.18 -3.13
C SER A 205 8.17 -13.92 -3.94
N GLN A 206 8.44 -14.23 -5.21
CA GLN A 206 7.56 -15.01 -6.08
C GLN A 206 7.42 -16.48 -5.67
N LYS A 207 8.32 -17.00 -4.82
CA LYS A 207 8.25 -18.36 -4.26
C LYS A 207 7.40 -18.43 -2.99
N GLN A 208 6.95 -17.29 -2.46
CA GLN A 208 6.07 -17.22 -1.31
C GLN A 208 4.60 -17.17 -1.75
N SER A 209 3.68 -17.44 -0.82
CA SER A 209 2.24 -17.31 -1.04
C SER A 209 1.84 -15.88 -1.42
N THR A 210 2.40 -14.88 -0.77
CA THR A 210 2.19 -13.47 -1.10
C THR A 210 3.47 -12.66 -0.92
N LEU A 211 3.57 -11.52 -1.62
CA LEU A 211 4.64 -10.55 -1.38
C LEU A 211 4.63 -10.04 0.08
N LEU A 212 3.45 -9.93 0.69
CA LEU A 212 3.31 -9.47 2.06
C LEU A 212 3.86 -10.49 3.08
N ASP A 213 3.68 -11.79 2.83
CA ASP A 213 4.30 -12.86 3.62
C ASP A 213 5.83 -12.80 3.51
N TYR A 214 6.34 -12.51 2.32
CA TYR A 214 7.77 -12.32 2.10
C TYR A 214 8.30 -11.14 2.93
N LEU A 215 7.64 -9.99 2.88
CA LEU A 215 8.01 -8.82 3.69
C LEU A 215 7.97 -9.12 5.18
N ALA A 216 6.91 -9.78 5.65
CA ALA A 216 6.74 -10.12 7.06
C ALA A 216 7.90 -10.97 7.61
N LYS A 217 8.47 -11.86 6.78
CA LYS A 217 9.64 -12.68 7.14
C LYS A 217 10.93 -11.86 7.26
N HIS A 218 11.09 -10.82 6.45
CA HIS A 218 12.36 -10.06 6.36
C HIS A 218 12.39 -8.78 7.17
N LEU A 219 11.26 -8.08 7.34
CA LEU A 219 11.18 -6.78 8.01
C LEU A 219 10.61 -6.87 9.42
N GLY A 220 10.16 -8.05 9.80
CA GLY A 220 9.14 -8.17 10.82
C GLY A 220 7.74 -7.82 10.28
N GLY A 221 6.66 -8.06 11.04
CA GLY A 221 5.30 -7.71 10.59
C GLY A 221 4.36 -8.89 10.31
N THR A 222 4.57 -10.06 10.93
CA THR A 222 3.70 -11.22 10.66
C THR A 222 2.22 -10.96 10.96
N ALA A 223 1.82 -10.04 11.84
CA ALA A 223 0.38 -9.85 12.14
C ALA A 223 -0.28 -8.89 11.17
N MET A 224 0.44 -7.87 10.69
CA MET A 224 -0.09 -6.93 9.70
C MET A 224 -0.73 -7.63 8.50
N PHE A 225 -0.16 -8.77 8.12
CA PHE A 225 -0.59 -9.56 6.98
C PHE A 225 -1.05 -10.98 7.36
N SER A 226 -0.99 -11.35 8.65
CA SER A 226 -1.37 -12.71 9.12
C SER A 226 -2.81 -13.10 8.78
N SER A 227 -3.69 -12.13 8.65
CA SER A 227 -5.11 -12.35 8.30
C SER A 227 -5.35 -12.33 6.79
N THR A 228 -4.32 -12.09 5.98
CA THR A 228 -4.41 -12.12 4.53
C THR A 228 -4.00 -13.48 4.01
N ARG A 229 -4.75 -13.99 3.03
CA ARG A 229 -4.39 -15.20 2.29
C ARG A 229 -4.62 -14.98 0.80
N PRO A 230 -3.90 -15.72 -0.06
CA PRO A 230 -4.27 -15.80 -1.45
C PRO A 230 -5.73 -16.26 -1.59
N ARG A 231 -6.42 -15.65 -2.55
CA ARG A 231 -7.74 -16.10 -2.98
C ARG A 231 -7.61 -17.38 -3.80
N THR A 232 -8.52 -18.33 -3.63
CA THR A 232 -8.57 -19.54 -4.48
C THR A 232 -9.25 -19.24 -5.82
N ALA A 233 -9.10 -20.12 -6.80
CA ALA A 233 -9.71 -19.92 -8.11
C ALA A 233 -11.25 -19.99 -8.04
N GLU A 234 -11.79 -20.84 -7.16
CA GLU A 234 -13.23 -20.99 -6.91
C GLU A 234 -13.82 -19.72 -6.30
N GLU A 235 -13.13 -19.14 -5.31
CA GLU A 235 -13.53 -17.88 -4.68
C GLU A 235 -13.49 -16.73 -5.67
N ALA A 236 -12.49 -16.69 -6.55
CA ALA A 236 -12.41 -15.69 -7.61
C ALA A 236 -13.57 -15.81 -8.61
N LEU A 237 -13.97 -17.04 -8.94
CA LEU A 237 -15.10 -17.31 -9.84
C LEU A 237 -16.45 -16.95 -9.21
N GLU A 238 -16.67 -17.34 -7.95
CA GLU A 238 -17.88 -17.00 -7.18
C GLU A 238 -18.05 -15.50 -7.09
N GLN A 239 -16.99 -14.80 -6.68
CA GLN A 239 -16.99 -13.35 -6.57
C GLN A 239 -17.15 -12.66 -7.93
N THR A 240 -16.59 -13.22 -9.00
CA THR A 240 -16.83 -12.73 -10.36
C THR A 240 -18.31 -12.79 -10.71
N CYS A 241 -18.95 -13.93 -10.46
CA CYS A 241 -20.39 -14.09 -10.69
C CYS A 241 -21.21 -13.11 -9.84
N GLU A 242 -20.87 -12.95 -8.57
CA GLU A 242 -21.56 -12.04 -7.66
C GLU A 242 -21.38 -10.57 -8.08
N THR A 243 -20.16 -10.17 -8.43
CA THR A 243 -19.86 -8.80 -8.89
C THR A 243 -20.60 -8.50 -10.19
N LEU A 244 -20.64 -9.45 -11.14
CA LEU A 244 -21.40 -9.29 -12.37
C LEU A 244 -22.89 -9.11 -12.09
N LYS A 245 -23.47 -9.88 -11.16
CA LYS A 245 -24.89 -9.77 -10.80
C LYS A 245 -25.22 -8.49 -10.05
N VAL A 246 -24.47 -8.18 -9.00
CA VAL A 246 -24.85 -7.14 -8.02
C VAL A 246 -24.28 -5.78 -8.40
N LYS A 247 -23.02 -5.71 -8.85
CA LYS A 247 -22.36 -4.43 -9.13
C LYS A 247 -22.48 -4.00 -10.58
N LEU A 248 -22.57 -4.94 -11.50
CA LEU A 248 -22.73 -4.68 -12.94
C LEU A 248 -24.15 -4.96 -13.44
N GLU A 249 -25.06 -5.42 -12.57
CA GLU A 249 -26.49 -5.71 -12.86
C GLU A 249 -26.68 -6.62 -14.10
N CYS A 250 -25.78 -7.58 -14.27
CA CYS A 250 -25.84 -8.56 -15.34
C CYS A 250 -26.60 -9.82 -14.88
N THR A 251 -27.26 -10.48 -15.83
CA THR A 251 -27.71 -11.87 -15.66
C THR A 251 -26.60 -12.80 -16.13
N VAL A 252 -26.10 -13.69 -15.25
CA VAL A 252 -25.12 -14.71 -15.65
C VAL A 252 -25.80 -15.75 -16.54
N MET A 253 -25.30 -15.87 -17.78
CA MET A 253 -25.85 -16.76 -18.79
C MET A 253 -25.16 -18.11 -18.81
N LYS A 254 -23.84 -18.10 -18.59
CA LYS A 254 -22.99 -19.28 -18.74
C LYS A 254 -21.74 -19.17 -17.87
N VAL A 255 -21.36 -20.28 -17.26
CA VAL A 255 -20.08 -20.46 -16.57
C VAL A 255 -19.46 -21.74 -17.11
N GLU A 256 -18.30 -21.63 -17.74
CA GLU A 256 -17.51 -22.76 -18.25
C GLU A 256 -16.06 -22.57 -17.86
N ASP A 257 -15.51 -23.53 -17.12
CA ASP A 257 -14.17 -23.44 -16.53
C ASP A 257 -13.99 -22.11 -15.77
N GLN A 258 -13.04 -21.29 -16.21
CA GLN A 258 -12.76 -19.96 -15.68
C GLN A 258 -13.31 -18.82 -16.56
N THR A 259 -14.36 -19.12 -17.32
CA THR A 259 -15.04 -18.16 -18.21
C THR A 259 -16.47 -17.94 -17.78
N VAL A 260 -16.82 -16.68 -17.50
CA VAL A 260 -18.19 -16.26 -17.17
C VAL A 260 -18.72 -15.38 -18.27
N THR A 261 -19.87 -15.75 -18.84
CA THR A 261 -20.63 -14.92 -19.78
C THR A 261 -21.88 -14.39 -19.06
N ALA A 262 -22.02 -13.07 -19.03
CA ALA A 262 -23.15 -12.40 -18.41
C ALA A 262 -23.72 -11.32 -19.34
N ARG A 263 -25.01 -11.00 -19.18
CA ARG A 263 -25.73 -10.08 -20.07
C ARG A 263 -26.41 -8.97 -19.27
N ARG A 264 -26.22 -7.72 -19.70
CA ARG A 264 -26.94 -6.54 -19.19
C ARG A 264 -28.38 -6.49 -19.71
N PRO A 265 -29.30 -5.80 -19.03
CA PRO A 265 -30.66 -5.55 -19.54
C PRO A 265 -30.69 -4.87 -20.91
N SER A 266 -29.68 -4.04 -21.21
CA SER A 266 -29.48 -3.38 -22.51
C SER A 266 -29.16 -4.35 -23.67
N GLY A 267 -28.90 -5.62 -23.37
CA GLY A 267 -28.50 -6.64 -24.33
C GLY A 267 -26.99 -6.76 -24.52
N ILE A 268 -26.18 -5.84 -23.97
CA ILE A 268 -24.71 -5.90 -23.95
C ILE A 268 -24.26 -7.16 -23.21
N THR A 269 -23.28 -7.87 -23.78
CA THR A 269 -22.72 -9.09 -23.19
C THR A 269 -21.31 -8.84 -22.68
N VAL A 270 -21.03 -9.31 -21.47
CA VAL A 270 -19.72 -9.26 -20.81
C VAL A 270 -19.19 -10.68 -20.73
N VAL A 271 -18.03 -10.92 -21.34
CA VAL A 271 -17.32 -12.21 -21.27
C VAL A 271 -16.03 -12.02 -20.48
N VAL A 272 -15.96 -12.67 -19.33
CA VAL A 272 -14.82 -12.65 -18.42
C VAL A 272 -14.08 -13.98 -18.55
N ARG A 273 -12.81 -13.96 -18.95
CA ARG A 273 -11.90 -15.11 -18.90
C ARG A 273 -10.84 -14.86 -17.84
N GLN A 274 -10.74 -15.69 -16.81
CA GLN A 274 -9.85 -15.47 -15.66
C GLN A 274 -9.06 -16.74 -15.31
N HIS A 275 -8.12 -17.14 -16.17
CA HIS A 275 -7.29 -18.34 -15.88
C HIS A 275 -6.30 -18.11 -14.74
N SER A 276 -5.76 -16.89 -14.62
CA SER A 276 -4.92 -16.45 -13.51
C SER A 276 -4.90 -14.91 -13.47
N PRO A 277 -4.43 -14.29 -12.37
CA PRO A 277 -4.25 -12.83 -12.31
C PRO A 277 -3.35 -12.26 -13.43
N SER A 278 -2.45 -13.07 -14.01
CA SER A 278 -1.58 -12.69 -15.13
C SER A 278 -2.04 -13.22 -16.49
N ASN A 279 -3.20 -13.89 -16.56
CA ASN A 279 -3.77 -14.43 -17.80
C ASN A 279 -5.29 -14.34 -17.74
N TYR A 280 -5.78 -13.16 -18.12
CA TYR A 280 -7.19 -12.82 -18.15
C TYR A 280 -7.51 -11.95 -19.37
N ALA A 281 -8.80 -11.92 -19.70
CA ALA A 281 -9.35 -10.96 -20.66
C ALA A 281 -10.81 -10.65 -20.32
N TYR A 282 -11.22 -9.41 -20.57
CA TYR A 282 -12.60 -8.97 -20.48
C TYR A 282 -13.05 -8.49 -21.85
N ASN A 283 -14.13 -9.06 -22.38
CA ASN A 283 -14.70 -8.65 -23.67
C ASN A 283 -16.09 -8.07 -23.46
N ILE A 284 -16.32 -6.87 -23.98
CA ILE A 284 -17.63 -6.25 -24.03
C ILE A 284 -18.15 -6.37 -25.45
N LEU A 285 -19.29 -7.04 -25.61
CA LEU A 285 -19.90 -7.36 -26.89
C LEU A 285 -21.23 -6.64 -27.06
N SER A 286 -21.54 -6.25 -28.29
CA SER A 286 -22.86 -5.76 -28.68
C SER A 286 -23.93 -6.86 -28.55
N PRO A 287 -25.23 -6.52 -28.59
CA PRO A 287 -26.30 -7.52 -28.56
C PRO A 287 -26.22 -8.57 -29.70
N GLU A 288 -25.60 -8.19 -30.82
CA GLU A 288 -25.34 -9.04 -31.99
C GLU A 288 -24.03 -9.84 -31.88
N GLY A 289 -23.32 -9.74 -30.76
CA GLY A 289 -22.07 -10.47 -30.50
C GLY A 289 -20.80 -9.84 -31.09
N ARG A 290 -20.86 -8.59 -31.58
CA ARG A 290 -19.66 -7.89 -32.09
C ARG A 290 -18.84 -7.32 -30.94
N GLN A 291 -17.53 -7.48 -31.01
CA GLN A 291 -16.64 -6.96 -29.98
C GLN A 291 -16.54 -5.42 -30.03
N LEU A 292 -16.86 -4.78 -28.91
CA LEU A 292 -16.86 -3.33 -28.76
C LEU A 292 -15.59 -2.83 -28.08
N SER A 293 -15.23 -3.47 -26.97
CA SER A 293 -14.01 -3.18 -26.22
C SER A 293 -13.41 -4.45 -25.61
N ARG A 294 -12.13 -4.36 -25.23
CA ARG A 294 -11.37 -5.46 -24.63
C ARG A 294 -10.39 -4.95 -23.59
N VAL A 295 -10.27 -5.67 -22.48
CA VAL A 295 -9.11 -5.61 -21.59
C VAL A 295 -8.34 -6.92 -21.73
N ASP A 296 -7.02 -6.85 -21.81
CA ASP A 296 -6.15 -8.01 -22.01
C ASP A 296 -4.84 -7.86 -21.21
N SER A 297 -4.33 -8.98 -20.71
CA SER A 297 -3.07 -9.12 -19.98
C SER A 297 -1.89 -9.53 -20.86
N ALA A 298 -2.13 -9.81 -22.14
CA ALA A 298 -1.09 -10.22 -23.07
C ALA A 298 -0.08 -9.11 -23.36
N ASN A 299 1.21 -9.45 -23.25
CA ASN A 299 2.32 -8.52 -23.49
C ASN A 299 2.63 -8.35 -24.99
N HIS A 300 1.71 -7.72 -25.74
CA HIS A 300 1.88 -7.45 -27.17
C HIS A 300 1.75 -5.95 -27.53
N HIS A 301 1.54 -5.08 -26.53
CA HIS A 301 1.51 -3.64 -26.68
C HIS A 301 2.52 -2.96 -25.77
N LYS A 302 3.09 -1.84 -26.23
CA LYS A 302 3.95 -0.98 -25.43
C LYS A 302 3.10 0.09 -24.76
N VAL A 303 2.75 -0.13 -23.50
CA VAL A 303 2.03 0.82 -22.65
C VAL A 303 2.93 1.27 -21.48
N PRO A 304 2.68 2.45 -20.86
CA PRO A 304 3.50 2.94 -19.75
C PRO A 304 3.48 2.02 -18.51
N TYR A 305 2.35 1.34 -18.28
CA TYR A 305 2.15 0.38 -17.19
C TYR A 305 1.57 -0.90 -17.79
N GLY A 306 2.44 -1.85 -18.14
CA GLY A 306 2.07 -3.10 -18.81
C GLY A 306 2.30 -4.33 -17.95
N PRO A 307 1.86 -5.51 -18.40
CA PRO A 307 1.38 -5.78 -19.77
C PRO A 307 -0.10 -5.47 -20.00
N ASP A 308 -0.85 -5.22 -18.93
CA ASP A 308 -2.29 -5.09 -18.96
C ASP A 308 -2.72 -3.81 -19.68
N HIS A 309 -3.59 -3.96 -20.68
CA HIS A 309 -3.99 -2.88 -21.55
C HIS A 309 -5.46 -2.98 -21.97
N VAL A 310 -6.01 -1.85 -22.41
CA VAL A 310 -7.40 -1.71 -22.85
C VAL A 310 -7.48 -1.23 -24.30
N HIS A 311 -8.41 -1.84 -25.02
CA HIS A 311 -8.86 -1.48 -26.37
C HIS A 311 -10.26 -0.89 -26.24
N SER A 312 -10.36 0.44 -26.12
CA SER A 312 -11.62 1.10 -25.78
C SER A 312 -12.65 1.16 -26.92
N ASP A 313 -12.22 1.07 -28.20
CA ASP A 313 -13.15 1.03 -29.34
C ASP A 313 -12.61 0.21 -30.52
N LEU A 314 -12.90 -1.09 -30.51
CA LEU A 314 -12.44 -2.04 -31.53
C LEU A 314 -13.12 -1.88 -32.89
N ARG A 315 -14.12 -0.98 -33.02
CA ARG A 315 -14.76 -0.69 -34.31
C ARG A 315 -13.91 0.23 -35.19
N LYS A 316 -12.91 0.94 -34.64
CA LYS A 316 -12.05 1.88 -35.36
C LYS A 316 -10.70 1.24 -35.70
N SER A 317 -10.59 0.65 -36.88
CA SER A 317 -9.38 -0.09 -37.33
C SER A 317 -8.07 0.73 -37.41
N LYS A 318 -8.12 2.07 -37.41
CA LYS A 318 -6.93 2.93 -37.54
C LYS A 318 -6.67 3.87 -36.35
N LYS A 319 -7.48 3.81 -35.28
CA LYS A 319 -7.43 4.76 -34.14
C LYS A 319 -7.69 4.10 -32.78
N ASN A 320 -7.49 2.80 -32.65
CA ASN A 320 -7.60 2.19 -31.32
C ASN A 320 -6.36 2.59 -30.52
N VAL A 321 -6.51 3.65 -29.72
CA VAL A 321 -5.48 4.08 -28.78
C VAL A 321 -5.47 3.03 -27.68
N VAL A 322 -4.40 2.23 -27.66
CA VAL A 322 -4.21 1.22 -26.63
C VAL A 322 -3.57 1.90 -25.42
N GLU A 323 -4.22 1.76 -24.28
CA GLU A 323 -3.82 2.39 -23.02
C GLU A 323 -3.55 1.32 -21.97
N ALA A 324 -2.77 1.66 -20.94
CA ALA A 324 -2.66 0.79 -19.76
C ALA A 324 -4.04 0.67 -19.10
N SER A 325 -4.48 -0.54 -18.79
CA SER A 325 -5.78 -0.76 -18.13
C SER A 325 -5.69 -0.63 -16.62
N PHE A 326 -4.49 -0.82 -16.05
CA PHE A 326 -4.21 -0.84 -14.61
C PHE A 326 -4.94 -1.95 -13.82
N THR A 327 -5.60 -2.86 -14.53
CA THR A 327 -6.45 -3.93 -13.98
C THR A 327 -5.64 -5.01 -13.26
N TYR A 328 -6.34 -5.86 -12.50
CA TYR A 328 -5.77 -6.99 -11.76
C TYR A 328 -6.10 -8.35 -12.35
N GLY A 329 -7.05 -8.41 -13.28
CA GLY A 329 -7.63 -9.68 -13.68
C GLY A 329 -8.57 -10.22 -12.61
N ASP A 330 -9.15 -9.36 -11.78
CA ASP A 330 -10.17 -9.70 -10.80
C ASP A 330 -11.35 -8.75 -10.94
N VAL A 331 -12.53 -9.28 -11.30
CA VAL A 331 -13.71 -8.46 -11.63
C VAL A 331 -14.18 -7.60 -10.46
N GLY A 332 -14.01 -8.06 -9.21
CA GLY A 332 -14.35 -7.27 -8.04
C GLY A 332 -13.46 -6.04 -7.89
N LEU A 333 -12.16 -6.20 -8.14
CA LEU A 333 -11.21 -5.08 -8.18
C LEU A 333 -11.42 -4.22 -9.42
N ASP A 334 -11.68 -4.79 -10.59
CA ASP A 334 -11.69 -4.09 -11.87
C ASP A 334 -13.08 -3.50 -12.24
N VAL A 335 -14.02 -3.53 -11.29
CA VAL A 335 -15.43 -3.16 -11.48
C VAL A 335 -15.62 -1.75 -12.05
N LYS A 336 -14.78 -0.78 -11.65
CA LYS A 336 -14.90 0.61 -12.12
C LYS A 336 -14.66 0.72 -13.62
N LEU A 337 -13.56 0.16 -14.13
CA LEU A 337 -13.27 0.15 -15.56
C LEU A 337 -14.32 -0.63 -16.35
N LEU A 338 -14.72 -1.81 -15.86
CA LEU A 338 -15.73 -2.63 -16.52
C LEU A 338 -17.06 -1.89 -16.66
N LEU A 339 -17.52 -1.25 -15.58
CA LEU A 339 -18.75 -0.46 -15.60
C LEU A 339 -18.65 0.70 -16.61
N LYS A 340 -17.51 1.42 -16.62
CA LYS A 340 -17.26 2.50 -17.59
C LYS A 340 -17.36 1.98 -19.03
N LEU A 341 -16.68 0.89 -19.36
CA LEU A 341 -16.70 0.31 -20.71
C LEU A 341 -18.11 -0.16 -21.13
N ILE A 342 -18.88 -0.71 -20.19
CA ILE A 342 -20.27 -1.11 -20.43
C ILE A 342 -21.14 0.13 -20.70
N GLN A 343 -21.07 1.15 -19.86
CA GLN A 343 -21.86 2.39 -20.01
C GLN A 343 -21.52 3.14 -21.31
N GLU A 344 -20.25 3.16 -21.71
CA GLU A 344 -19.83 3.69 -23.00
C GLU A 344 -20.41 2.89 -24.17
N ALA A 345 -20.46 1.55 -24.05
CA ALA A 345 -21.08 0.69 -25.05
C ALA A 345 -22.59 0.93 -25.15
N GLU A 346 -23.27 1.03 -24.01
CA GLU A 346 -24.72 1.30 -23.92
C GLU A 346 -25.06 2.67 -24.53
N SER A 347 -24.33 3.73 -24.16
CA SER A 347 -24.55 5.08 -24.68
C SER A 347 -24.40 5.18 -26.20
N LYS A 348 -23.41 4.46 -26.76
CA LYS A 348 -23.19 4.40 -28.21
C LYS A 348 -24.23 3.54 -28.93
N PHE A 349 -24.85 2.58 -28.25
CA PHE A 349 -25.94 1.78 -28.79
C PHE A 349 -27.24 2.59 -28.85
N SER A 350 -27.59 3.31 -27.78
CA SER A 350 -28.78 4.18 -27.74
C SER A 350 -28.73 5.31 -28.77
N SER A 351 -27.55 5.89 -29.01
CA SER A 351 -27.37 6.95 -30.02
C SER A 351 -27.49 6.45 -31.47
N ASN A 352 -27.13 5.20 -31.75
CA ASN A 352 -27.30 4.60 -33.09
C ASN A 352 -28.75 4.19 -33.40
N GLN A 353 -29.57 3.88 -32.38
CA GLN A 353 -30.99 3.61 -32.59
C GLN A 353 -31.80 4.88 -32.89
N GLY A 354 -31.35 6.05 -32.42
CA GLY A 354 -31.98 7.35 -32.70
C GLY A 354 -31.64 7.97 -34.06
N ALA A 355 -30.64 7.43 -34.78
CA ALA A 355 -30.21 7.91 -36.09
C ALA A 355 -30.85 7.16 -37.28
N THR A 356 -31.71 6.17 -37.00
CA THR A 356 -32.50 5.42 -37.98
C THR A 356 -33.99 5.77 -37.86
N VAL A 357 -34.33 7.05 -38.07
CA VAL A 357 -35.70 7.51 -38.34
C VAL A 357 -35.70 8.33 -39.62
#